data_AF-A0A971PG15-F1
#
_entry.id   AF-A0A971PG15-F1
#
_cell.length_a   1.000
_cell.length_b   1.000
_cell.length_c   1.000
_cell.angle_alpha   90.00
_cell.angle_beta   90.00
_cell.angle_gamma   90.00
#
_symmetry.space_group_name_H-M   'P 1'
#
loop_
_entity.id
_entity.type
_entity.pdbx_description
1 polymer ?
#
loop_
_entity_poly.entity_id
_entity_poly.type
_entity_poly.pdbx_seq_one_letter_code
_entity_poly.pdbx_strand_id
1 'polypeptide(L)'
;MNWINHFGPTSLIIIGAILSLIGAIWSQEQSNKQTDNILKLNKQITDAVIGGDSYPLAMPVWEAKYGEEGEIKKICLLHEGKDPIYDLVVIITDLIAFKNEQAKDISIQNQDAYMWKKQIGTFGRGYEEILLEIPSTYTSHIDYIFNFIARNGQITQRSIYFKRGKKWITATRLEKNGKIFREIIRDKDFPMSLFKQPI
;
A
#
# COMPACT_ATOMS: atom_id res chain seq x y z
N MET A 1 31.53 59.65 -31.77
CA MET A 1 30.82 58.75 -32.70
C MET A 1 31.85 57.78 -33.26
N ASN A 2 31.49 56.50 -33.44
CA ASN A 2 32.30 55.37 -33.96
C ASN A 2 32.94 54.43 -32.94
N TRP A 3 32.10 53.77 -32.14
CA TRP A 3 32.43 52.49 -31.47
C TRP A 3 32.33 51.28 -32.43
N ILE A 4 32.07 51.51 -33.72
CA ILE A 4 31.80 50.46 -34.72
C ILE A 4 33.09 49.97 -35.42
N ASN A 5 34.21 50.69 -35.31
CA ASN A 5 35.44 50.38 -36.07
C ASN A 5 36.48 49.52 -35.32
N HIS A 6 36.11 48.86 -34.21
CA HIS A 6 37.00 47.93 -33.47
C HIS A 6 36.44 46.51 -33.37
N PHE A 7 35.45 46.16 -34.21
CA PHE A 7 34.94 44.80 -34.33
C PHE A 7 35.43 44.18 -35.64
N GLY A 8 36.63 43.60 -35.60
CA GLY A 8 37.13 42.77 -36.69
C GLY A 8 36.31 41.47 -36.83
N PRO A 9 36.45 40.73 -37.95
CA PRO A 9 35.68 39.52 -38.23
C PRO A 9 35.72 38.49 -37.09
N THR A 10 36.82 38.44 -36.34
CA THR A 10 37.05 37.55 -35.21
C THR A 10 36.09 37.79 -34.04
N SER A 11 35.75 39.04 -33.70
CA SER A 11 34.83 39.32 -32.59
C SER A 11 33.37 38.99 -32.96
N LEU A 12 32.99 39.15 -34.23
CA LEU A 12 31.71 38.69 -34.76
C LEU A 12 31.56 37.15 -34.70
N ILE A 13 32.63 36.42 -35.04
CA ILE A 13 32.66 34.94 -34.96
C ILE A 13 32.50 34.48 -33.50
N ILE A 14 33.18 35.14 -32.56
CA ILE A 14 33.09 34.80 -31.13
C ILE A 14 31.68 35.06 -30.57
N ILE A 15 31.03 36.18 -30.93
CA ILE A 15 29.65 36.48 -30.53
C ILE A 15 28.68 35.44 -31.09
N GLY A 16 28.83 35.06 -32.37
CA GLY A 16 28.02 34.01 -32.99
C GLY A 16 28.15 32.65 -32.31
N ALA A 17 29.37 32.26 -31.94
CA ALA A 17 29.64 31.01 -31.21
C ALA A 17 28.98 31.00 -29.81
N ILE A 18 29.08 32.11 -29.06
CA ILE A 18 28.47 32.23 -27.73
C ILE A 18 26.94 32.13 -27.82
N LEU A 19 26.32 32.81 -28.79
CA LEU A 19 24.87 32.74 -29.00
C LEU A 19 24.41 31.33 -29.40
N SER A 20 25.20 30.62 -30.21
CA SER A 20 24.91 29.23 -30.59
C SER A 20 25.00 28.27 -29.40
N LEU A 21 25.98 28.46 -28.50
CA LEU A 21 26.13 27.67 -27.27
C LEU A 21 24.98 27.93 -26.30
N ILE A 22 24.59 29.19 -26.12
CA ILE A 22 23.42 29.55 -25.30
C ILE A 22 22.15 28.93 -25.91
N GLY A 23 21.94 29.04 -27.22
CA GLY A 23 20.81 28.42 -27.90
C GLY A 23 20.79 26.89 -27.75
N ALA A 24 21.95 26.23 -27.85
CA ALA A 24 22.08 24.79 -27.66
C ALA A 24 21.79 24.38 -26.21
N ILE A 25 22.28 25.13 -25.21
CA ILE A 25 21.99 24.87 -23.78
C ILE A 25 20.50 25.02 -23.50
N TRP A 26 19.86 26.07 -24.00
CA TRP A 26 18.42 26.29 -23.81
C TRP A 26 17.57 25.25 -24.53
N SER A 27 17.95 24.89 -25.76
CA SER A 27 17.30 23.81 -26.52
C SER A 27 17.45 22.46 -25.83
N GLN A 28 18.63 22.17 -25.28
CA GLN A 28 18.89 20.96 -24.49
C GLN A 28 18.06 20.96 -23.20
N GLU A 29 17.96 22.08 -22.49
CA GLU A 29 17.14 22.19 -21.28
C GLU A 29 15.65 22.00 -21.58
N GLN A 30 15.16 22.58 -22.68
CA GLN A 30 13.79 22.39 -23.14
C GLN A 30 13.52 20.95 -23.56
N SER A 31 14.47 20.31 -24.26
CA SER A 31 14.40 18.89 -24.65
C SER A 31 14.40 17.96 -23.42
N ASN A 32 15.23 18.27 -22.41
CA ASN A 32 15.26 17.54 -21.14
C ASN A 32 13.92 17.68 -20.40
N LYS A 33 13.37 18.90 -20.31
CA LYS A 33 12.04 19.13 -19.69
C LYS A 33 10.93 18.37 -20.41
N GLN A 34 10.95 18.33 -21.74
CA GLN A 34 9.99 17.55 -22.53
C GLN A 34 10.15 16.05 -22.29
N THR A 35 11.40 15.56 -22.26
CA THR A 35 11.70 14.15 -21.96
C THR A 35 11.22 13.78 -20.57
N ASP A 36 11.49 14.60 -19.56
CA ASP A 36 11.02 14.40 -18.18
C ASP A 36 9.49 14.38 -18.11
N ASN A 37 8.82 15.25 -18.85
CA ASN A 37 7.35 15.28 -18.91
C ASN A 37 6.79 14.02 -19.58
N ILE A 38 7.42 13.54 -20.67
CA ILE A 38 7.03 12.30 -21.33
C ILE A 38 7.24 11.11 -20.38
N LEU A 39 8.37 11.04 -19.69
CA LEU A 39 8.64 9.99 -18.70
C LEU A 39 7.63 10.02 -17.56
N LYS A 40 7.27 11.21 -17.06
CA LYS A 40 6.23 11.36 -16.03
C LYS A 40 4.86 10.91 -16.54
N LEU A 41 4.46 11.30 -17.75
CA LEU A 41 3.18 10.88 -18.34
C LEU A 41 3.14 9.37 -18.58
N ASN A 42 4.22 8.80 -19.12
CA ASN A 42 4.33 7.35 -19.33
C ASN A 42 4.26 6.60 -17.99
N LYS A 43 4.91 7.11 -16.95
CA LYS A 43 4.78 6.56 -15.60
C LYS A 43 3.35 6.65 -15.10
N GLN A 44 2.71 7.81 -15.21
CA GLN A 44 1.30 7.98 -14.79
C GLN A 44 0.34 7.04 -15.53
N ILE A 45 0.54 6.85 -16.84
CA ILE A 45 -0.26 5.91 -17.64
C ILE A 45 -0.01 4.48 -17.15
N THR A 46 1.26 4.12 -16.96
CA THR A 46 1.63 2.78 -16.46
C THR A 46 1.01 2.53 -15.09
N ASP A 47 1.18 3.47 -14.15
CA ASP A 47 0.63 3.40 -12.80
C ASP A 47 -0.90 3.28 -12.84
N ALA A 48 -1.59 4.08 -13.66
CA ALA A 48 -3.03 4.00 -13.81
C ALA A 48 -3.53 2.65 -14.37
N VAL A 49 -2.73 1.99 -15.22
CA VAL A 49 -3.10 0.69 -15.83
C VAL A 49 -2.82 -0.49 -14.90
N ILE A 50 -1.72 -0.45 -14.14
CA ILE A 50 -1.33 -1.56 -13.26
C ILE A 50 -1.85 -1.39 -11.83
N GLY A 51 -2.29 -0.18 -11.45
CA GLY A 51 -2.70 0.20 -10.09
C GLY A 51 -1.62 0.92 -9.27
N GLY A 52 -0.47 1.21 -9.88
CA GLY A 52 0.60 2.03 -9.30
C GLY A 52 1.02 1.59 -7.90
N ASP A 53 1.16 2.56 -7.00
CA ASP A 53 1.49 2.35 -5.58
C ASP A 53 0.25 2.12 -4.69
N SER A 54 -0.94 1.92 -5.26
CA SER A 54 -2.14 1.66 -4.49
C SER A 54 -2.14 0.28 -3.85
N TYR A 55 -2.73 0.17 -2.66
CA TYR A 55 -2.79 -1.08 -1.94
C TYR A 55 -4.07 -1.23 -1.11
N PRO A 56 -4.55 -2.46 -0.98
CA PRO A 56 -5.63 -2.79 -0.05
C PRO A 56 -5.13 -2.76 1.41
N LEU A 57 -6.01 -2.35 2.31
CA LEU A 57 -5.79 -2.37 3.75
C LEU A 57 -7.03 -2.96 4.43
N ALA A 58 -6.87 -4.06 5.17
CA ALA A 58 -7.96 -4.63 5.97
C ALA A 58 -8.03 -3.97 7.35
N MET A 59 -9.17 -3.37 7.70
CA MET A 59 -9.34 -2.63 8.95
C MET A 59 -10.57 -3.09 9.74
N PRO A 60 -10.50 -3.11 11.08
CA PRO A 60 -11.64 -3.45 11.91
C PRO A 60 -12.68 -2.32 11.88
N VAL A 61 -13.94 -2.72 11.79
CA VAL A 61 -15.10 -1.85 12.04
C VAL A 61 -15.57 -2.08 13.47
N TRP A 62 -15.60 -0.98 14.21
CA TRP A 62 -16.01 -0.93 15.60
C TRP A 62 -17.50 -0.62 15.68
N GLU A 63 -18.26 -1.51 16.31
CA GLU A 63 -19.65 -1.23 16.65
C GLU A 63 -19.70 -0.81 18.12
N ALA A 64 -19.92 0.49 18.35
CA ALA A 64 -20.12 1.02 19.69
C ALA A 64 -21.57 0.77 20.13
N LYS A 65 -21.73 0.23 21.34
CA LYS A 65 -23.00 0.32 22.06
C LYS A 65 -22.95 1.57 22.95
N TYR A 66 -24.08 2.26 23.10
CA TYR A 66 -24.16 3.47 23.93
C TYR A 66 -23.54 3.21 25.32
N GLY A 67 -22.46 3.94 25.63
CA GLY A 67 -21.75 3.85 26.92
C GLY A 67 -20.70 2.73 27.04
N GLU A 68 -20.42 1.96 25.99
CA GLU A 68 -19.40 0.89 25.98
C GLU A 68 -18.29 1.16 24.96
N GLU A 69 -17.07 0.68 25.24
CA GLU A 69 -16.02 0.59 24.22
C GLU A 69 -16.44 -0.42 23.15
N GLY A 70 -16.34 -0.02 21.87
CA GLY A 70 -16.91 -0.78 20.77
C GLY A 70 -16.28 -2.17 20.58
N GLU A 71 -17.08 -3.11 20.08
CA GLU A 71 -16.61 -4.45 19.70
C GLU A 71 -16.22 -4.48 18.23
N ILE A 72 -15.22 -5.29 17.88
CA ILE A 72 -14.91 -5.56 16.48
C ILE A 72 -15.94 -6.56 15.96
N LYS A 73 -16.75 -6.15 14.98
CA LYS A 73 -17.76 -7.03 14.35
C LYS A 73 -17.40 -7.45 12.95
N LYS A 74 -16.68 -6.59 12.23
CA LYS A 74 -16.40 -6.79 10.82
C LYS A 74 -14.98 -6.32 10.53
N ILE A 75 -14.35 -6.94 9.54
CA ILE A 75 -13.15 -6.40 8.91
C ILE A 75 -13.56 -5.92 7.52
N CYS A 76 -13.29 -4.66 7.23
CA CYS A 76 -13.55 -4.07 5.92
C CYS A 76 -12.24 -3.88 5.16
N LEU A 77 -12.32 -4.00 3.84
CA LEU A 77 -11.30 -3.65 2.90
C LEU A 77 -11.37 -2.15 2.61
N LEU A 78 -10.24 -1.47 2.76
CA LEU A 78 -10.05 -0.07 2.39
C LEU A 78 -9.03 0.04 1.27
N HIS A 79 -9.17 1.10 0.47
CA HIS A 79 -8.25 1.43 -0.61
C HIS A 79 -7.32 2.55 -0.17
N GLU A 80 -6.00 2.31 -0.24
CA GLU A 80 -4.96 3.33 -0.05
C GLU A 80 -4.18 3.55 -1.35
N GLY A 81 -3.75 4.78 -1.63
CA GLY A 81 -3.10 5.13 -2.90
C GLY A 81 -4.06 5.68 -3.97
N LYS A 82 -3.55 6.13 -5.12
CA LYS A 82 -4.26 6.99 -6.08
C LYS A 82 -5.05 6.21 -7.13
N ASP A 83 -4.45 5.16 -7.68
CA ASP A 83 -4.94 4.43 -8.84
C ASP A 83 -5.78 3.20 -8.41
N PRO A 84 -6.73 2.71 -9.22
CA PRO A 84 -7.53 1.54 -8.87
C PRO A 84 -6.69 0.28 -8.61
N ILE A 85 -7.16 -0.61 -7.73
CA ILE A 85 -6.51 -1.91 -7.51
C ILE A 85 -7.23 -2.94 -8.37
N TYR A 86 -6.55 -3.49 -9.37
CA TYR A 86 -7.15 -4.40 -10.35
C TYR A 86 -7.00 -5.87 -9.99
N ASP A 87 -8.03 -6.65 -10.33
CA ASP A 87 -8.07 -8.12 -10.19
C ASP A 87 -7.74 -8.60 -8.76
N LEU A 88 -8.16 -7.85 -7.75
CA LEU A 88 -7.87 -8.11 -6.36
C LEU A 88 -8.50 -9.43 -5.90
N VAL A 89 -7.63 -10.28 -5.34
CA VAL A 89 -7.99 -11.49 -4.60
C VAL A 89 -7.46 -11.34 -3.19
N VAL A 90 -8.28 -11.71 -2.20
CA VAL A 90 -7.88 -11.74 -0.80
C VAL A 90 -7.94 -13.17 -0.30
N ILE A 91 -6.84 -13.64 0.29
CA ILE A 91 -6.80 -14.88 1.06
C ILE A 91 -6.61 -14.50 2.52
N ILE A 92 -7.55 -14.88 3.36
CA ILE A 92 -7.62 -14.57 4.78
C ILE A 92 -7.30 -15.84 5.53
N THR A 93 -6.39 -15.78 6.50
CA THR A 93 -6.00 -16.91 7.35
C THR A 93 -6.19 -16.52 8.81
N ASP A 94 -7.00 -17.28 9.54
CA ASP A 94 -7.14 -17.20 10.98
C ASP A 94 -6.00 -17.96 11.66
N LEU A 95 -5.04 -17.23 12.23
CA LEU A 95 -3.88 -17.85 12.87
C LEU A 95 -4.23 -18.54 14.18
N ILE A 96 -5.30 -18.12 14.86
CA ILE A 96 -5.72 -18.75 16.12
C ILE A 96 -6.37 -20.09 15.79
N ALA A 97 -7.32 -20.11 14.85
CA ALA A 97 -7.95 -21.35 14.39
C ALA A 97 -6.91 -22.30 13.78
N PHE A 98 -6.01 -21.79 12.94
CA PHE A 98 -4.93 -22.58 12.34
C PHE A 98 -4.06 -23.29 13.38
N LYS A 99 -3.58 -22.56 14.39
CA LYS A 99 -2.74 -23.13 15.46
C LYS A 99 -3.51 -24.16 16.29
N ASN A 100 -4.79 -23.92 16.54
CA ASN A 100 -5.65 -24.85 17.25
C ASN A 100 -5.89 -26.14 16.47
N GLU A 101 -5.98 -26.08 15.13
CA GLU A 101 -6.10 -27.27 14.28
C GLU A 101 -4.77 -28.01 14.13
N GLN A 102 -3.63 -27.29 13.98
CA GLN A 102 -2.30 -27.92 13.99
C GLN A 102 -2.03 -28.70 15.28
N ALA A 103 -2.44 -28.15 16.43
CA ALA A 103 -2.26 -28.80 17.72
C ALA A 103 -3.06 -30.12 17.85
N LYS A 104 -4.05 -30.36 16.98
CA LYS A 104 -4.85 -31.59 16.96
C LYS A 104 -4.28 -32.68 16.05
N ASP A 105 -3.10 -32.48 15.45
CA ASP A 105 -2.46 -33.42 14.52
C ASP A 105 -3.33 -33.74 13.28
N ILE A 106 -4.30 -32.88 12.99
CA ILE A 106 -5.16 -33.00 11.81
C ILE A 106 -4.35 -32.49 10.61
N SER A 107 -4.24 -33.34 9.58
CA SER A 107 -3.47 -33.03 8.37
C SER A 107 -3.86 -31.68 7.75
N ILE A 108 -2.95 -31.12 6.96
CA ILE A 108 -3.10 -29.89 6.14
C ILE A 108 -4.36 -29.92 5.24
N GLN A 109 -5.08 -31.03 5.16
CA GLN A 109 -6.29 -31.21 4.36
C GLN A 109 -7.48 -30.36 4.79
N ASN A 110 -7.47 -29.74 5.97
CA ASN A 110 -8.59 -28.89 6.44
C ASN A 110 -8.29 -27.38 6.39
N GLN A 111 -7.61 -26.92 5.33
CA GLN A 111 -7.32 -25.49 5.12
C GLN A 111 -8.58 -24.63 5.12
N ASP A 112 -9.70 -25.15 4.62
CA ASP A 112 -10.98 -24.44 4.55
C ASP A 112 -11.57 -24.08 5.93
N ALA A 113 -11.11 -24.73 7.01
CA ALA A 113 -11.57 -24.43 8.37
C ALA A 113 -11.02 -23.11 8.92
N TYR A 114 -9.89 -22.62 8.40
CA TYR A 114 -9.20 -21.43 8.91
C TYR A 114 -8.69 -20.50 7.79
N MET A 115 -8.95 -20.83 6.52
CA MET A 115 -8.61 -19.99 5.36
C MET A 115 -9.85 -19.69 4.52
N TRP A 116 -9.99 -18.44 4.12
CA TRP A 116 -11.05 -17.98 3.22
C TRP A 116 -10.46 -17.24 2.05
N LYS A 117 -10.96 -17.54 0.85
CA LYS A 117 -10.58 -16.83 -0.38
C LYS A 117 -11.77 -16.02 -0.90
N LYS A 118 -11.54 -14.73 -1.16
CA LYS A 118 -12.55 -13.83 -1.73
C LYS A 118 -12.00 -13.14 -2.98
N GLN A 119 -12.70 -13.31 -4.10
CA GLN A 119 -12.43 -12.59 -5.35
C GLN A 119 -13.17 -11.25 -5.30
N ILE A 120 -12.43 -10.14 -5.28
CA ILE A 120 -12.99 -8.78 -5.23
C ILE A 120 -13.09 -8.18 -6.63
N GLY A 121 -12.10 -8.44 -7.49
CA GLY A 121 -12.01 -7.82 -8.82
C GLY A 121 -11.41 -6.41 -8.73
N THR A 122 -11.95 -5.45 -9.47
CA THR A 122 -11.43 -4.08 -9.44
C THR A 122 -11.97 -3.30 -8.25
N PHE A 123 -11.07 -2.77 -7.43
CA PHE A 123 -11.39 -2.04 -6.22
C PHE A 123 -10.90 -0.59 -6.28
N GLY A 124 -11.84 0.36 -6.43
CA GLY A 124 -11.57 1.79 -6.54
C GLY A 124 -11.55 2.52 -5.19
N ARG A 125 -11.13 3.78 -5.21
CA ARG A 125 -11.23 4.67 -4.03
C ARG A 125 -12.69 4.89 -3.63
N GLY A 126 -12.95 4.90 -2.32
CA GLY A 126 -14.27 5.18 -1.75
C GLY A 126 -15.25 4.00 -1.78
N TYR A 127 -14.84 2.86 -2.34
CA TYR A 127 -15.55 1.60 -2.14
C TYR A 127 -15.13 1.01 -0.80
N GLU A 128 -16.10 0.46 -0.08
CA GLU A 128 -15.88 -0.33 1.12
C GLU A 128 -16.45 -1.72 0.87
N GLU A 129 -15.68 -2.75 1.20
CA GLU A 129 -16.11 -4.14 1.04
C GLU A 129 -15.89 -4.87 2.36
N ILE A 130 -16.92 -5.53 2.88
CA ILE A 130 -16.78 -6.34 4.09
C ILE A 130 -16.02 -7.62 3.71
N LEU A 131 -14.83 -7.83 4.28
CA LEU A 131 -14.04 -9.04 4.03
C LEU A 131 -14.56 -10.22 4.84
N LEU A 132 -14.82 -9.98 6.12
CA LEU A 132 -15.34 -10.99 7.04
C LEU A 132 -16.17 -10.37 8.15
N GLU A 133 -17.11 -11.15 8.66
CA GLU A 133 -17.74 -10.91 9.96
C GLU A 133 -16.97 -11.70 11.02
N ILE A 134 -16.72 -11.07 12.17
CA ILE A 134 -15.99 -11.68 13.27
C ILE A 134 -16.94 -12.60 14.05
N PRO A 135 -16.64 -13.90 14.17
CA PRO A 135 -17.43 -14.80 15.00
C PRO A 135 -17.52 -14.32 16.45
N SER A 136 -18.69 -14.47 17.07
CA SER A 136 -18.92 -14.08 18.47
C SER A 136 -18.05 -14.83 19.49
N THR A 137 -17.46 -15.95 19.08
CA THR A 137 -16.49 -16.73 19.87
C THR A 137 -15.19 -15.97 20.14
N TYR A 138 -14.86 -14.99 19.29
CA TYR A 138 -13.69 -14.15 19.46
C TYR A 138 -13.97 -13.00 20.44
N THR A 139 -13.67 -13.25 21.71
CA THR A 139 -13.98 -12.30 22.81
C THR A 139 -12.78 -11.47 23.28
N SER A 140 -11.55 -11.90 22.97
CA SER A 140 -10.35 -11.28 23.54
C SER A 140 -9.12 -11.24 22.65
N HIS A 141 -9.01 -12.09 21.63
CA HIS A 141 -7.83 -12.12 20.77
C HIS A 141 -8.21 -12.58 19.37
N ILE A 142 -7.75 -11.84 18.37
CA ILE A 142 -7.94 -12.11 16.95
C ILE A 142 -6.58 -11.89 16.27
N ASP A 143 -6.12 -12.84 15.46
CA ASP A 143 -4.86 -12.75 14.71
C ASP A 143 -5.10 -13.27 13.29
N TYR A 144 -5.16 -12.35 12.32
CA TYR A 144 -5.40 -12.67 10.91
C TYR A 144 -4.20 -12.31 10.06
N ILE A 145 -3.92 -13.17 9.07
CA ILE A 145 -3.09 -12.82 7.91
C ILE A 145 -4.01 -12.62 6.69
N PHE A 146 -3.86 -11.49 6.02
CA PHE A 146 -4.48 -11.17 4.75
C PHE A 146 -3.40 -11.17 3.68
N ASN A 147 -3.50 -12.07 2.70
CA ASN A 147 -2.69 -12.06 1.50
C ASN A 147 -3.52 -11.45 0.37
N PHE A 148 -3.12 -10.25 -0.04
CA PHE A 148 -3.71 -9.52 -1.14
C PHE A 148 -2.90 -9.75 -2.40
N ILE A 149 -3.57 -10.18 -3.46
CA ILE A 149 -2.95 -10.46 -4.75
C ILE A 149 -3.68 -9.60 -5.79
N ALA A 150 -2.95 -8.70 -6.44
CA ALA A 150 -3.44 -7.79 -7.46
C ALA A 150 -2.41 -7.61 -8.59
N ARG A 151 -2.77 -6.89 -9.65
CA ARG A 151 -1.86 -6.64 -10.79
C ARG A 151 -0.55 -5.94 -10.41
N ASN A 152 -0.58 -5.02 -9.46
CA ASN A 152 0.60 -4.29 -8.99
C ASN A 152 1.39 -5.02 -7.87
N GLY A 153 1.10 -6.31 -7.68
CA GLY A 153 1.87 -7.23 -6.86
C GLY A 153 1.10 -7.85 -5.71
N GLN A 154 1.85 -8.50 -4.83
CA GLN A 154 1.34 -9.13 -3.62
C GLN A 154 1.69 -8.31 -2.40
N ILE A 155 0.71 -8.15 -1.52
CA ILE A 155 0.86 -7.51 -0.21
C ILE A 155 0.35 -8.47 0.83
N THR A 156 1.16 -8.70 1.85
CA THR A 156 0.73 -9.46 3.02
C THR A 156 0.56 -8.52 4.18
N GLN A 157 -0.61 -8.59 4.81
CA GLN A 157 -0.95 -7.84 5.99
C GLN A 157 -1.21 -8.80 7.14
N ARG A 158 -0.55 -8.60 8.28
CA ARG A 158 -0.92 -9.25 9.54
C ARG A 158 -1.62 -8.25 10.44
N SER A 159 -2.79 -8.61 10.93
CA SER A 159 -3.56 -7.81 11.88
C SER A 159 -3.80 -8.58 13.16
N ILE A 160 -3.36 -8.01 14.28
CA ILE A 160 -3.55 -8.55 15.61
C ILE A 160 -4.43 -7.58 16.38
N TYR A 161 -5.52 -8.10 16.92
CA TYR A 161 -6.45 -7.38 17.79
C TYR A 161 -6.53 -8.11 19.12
N PHE A 162 -6.24 -7.41 20.21
CA PHE A 162 -6.23 -8.00 21.54
C PHE A 162 -7.04 -7.13 22.50
N LYS A 163 -7.84 -7.74 23.38
CA LYS A 163 -8.64 -7.02 24.36
C LYS A 163 -7.91 -6.98 25.69
N ARG A 164 -7.62 -5.77 26.17
CA ARG A 164 -7.00 -5.53 27.48
C ARG A 164 -7.97 -4.74 28.37
N GLY A 165 -8.60 -5.44 29.31
CA GLY A 165 -9.70 -4.90 30.08
C GLY A 165 -10.93 -4.69 29.20
N LYS A 166 -11.43 -3.45 29.11
CA LYS A 166 -12.55 -3.11 28.23
C LYS A 166 -12.11 -2.70 26.82
N LYS A 167 -10.82 -2.38 26.64
CA LYS A 167 -10.29 -1.75 25.43
C LYS A 167 -9.66 -2.77 24.51
N TRP A 168 -9.96 -2.66 23.23
CA TRP A 168 -9.21 -3.36 22.20
C TRP A 168 -7.97 -2.56 21.80
N ILE A 169 -6.84 -3.24 21.78
CA ILE A 169 -5.56 -2.74 21.29
C ILE A 169 -5.25 -3.44 19.97
N THR A 170 -4.65 -2.71 19.03
CA THR A 170 -4.49 -3.19 17.65
C THR A 170 -3.11 -2.92 17.09
N ALA A 171 -2.60 -3.88 16.31
CA ALA A 171 -1.39 -3.74 15.54
C ALA A 171 -1.56 -4.37 14.15
N THR A 172 -1.16 -3.63 13.12
CA THR A 172 -1.19 -4.07 11.73
C THR A 172 0.18 -3.87 11.10
N ARG A 173 0.73 -4.90 10.47
CA ARG A 173 1.96 -4.86 9.67
C ARG A 173 1.62 -5.14 8.22
N LEU A 174 2.16 -4.36 7.29
CA LEU A 174 2.08 -4.60 5.87
C LEU A 174 3.46 -4.83 5.28
N GLU A 175 3.54 -5.87 4.46
CA GLU A 175 4.73 -6.32 3.78
C GLU A 175 4.47 -6.40 2.27
N LYS A 176 5.42 -5.92 1.47
CA LYS A 176 5.42 -6.07 0.02
C LYS A 176 6.77 -6.63 -0.39
N ASN A 177 6.78 -7.76 -1.09
CA ASN A 177 8.00 -8.42 -1.56
C ASN A 177 9.04 -8.69 -0.46
N GLY A 178 8.65 -9.24 0.69
CA GLY A 178 9.61 -9.54 1.77
C GLY A 178 9.98 -8.34 2.65
N LYS A 179 9.51 -7.12 2.31
CA LYS A 179 9.90 -5.88 2.99
C LYS A 179 8.70 -5.22 3.65
N ILE A 180 8.84 -4.94 4.94
CA ILE A 180 7.88 -4.16 5.70
C ILE A 180 7.92 -2.73 5.17
N PHE A 181 6.78 -2.24 4.69
CA PHE A 181 6.67 -0.86 4.21
C PHE A 181 5.73 -0.01 5.07
N ARG A 182 4.88 -0.63 5.91
CA ARG A 182 3.99 0.08 6.83
C ARG A 182 3.71 -0.75 8.08
N GLU A 183 3.73 -0.08 9.23
CA GLU A 183 3.25 -0.61 10.51
C GLU A 183 2.30 0.41 11.14
N ILE A 184 1.20 -0.09 11.71
CA ILE A 184 0.18 0.72 12.37
C ILE A 184 -0.04 0.09 13.74
N ILE A 185 0.45 0.73 14.79
CA ILE A 185 0.23 0.32 16.18
C ILE A 185 -0.58 1.41 16.83
N ARG A 186 -1.85 1.12 17.17
CA ARG A 186 -2.76 2.15 17.71
C ARG A 186 -2.56 2.40 19.21
N ASP A 187 -1.92 1.48 19.91
CA ASP A 187 -1.77 1.52 21.36
C ASP A 187 -0.34 1.24 21.80
N LYS A 188 0.21 2.12 22.64
CA LYS A 188 1.59 2.01 23.16
C LYS A 188 1.83 0.75 23.98
N ASP A 189 0.76 0.24 24.58
CA ASP A 189 0.75 -0.95 25.43
C ASP A 189 0.67 -2.27 24.65
N PHE A 190 0.78 -2.21 23.32
CA PHE A 190 0.71 -3.40 22.49
C PHE A 190 1.90 -4.35 22.76
N PRO A 191 1.66 -5.65 22.99
CA PRO A 191 2.73 -6.61 23.24
C PRO A 191 3.55 -6.86 21.96
N MET A 192 4.65 -6.14 21.82
CA MET A 192 5.53 -6.19 20.63
C MET A 192 6.11 -7.57 20.33
N SER A 193 6.16 -8.47 21.32
CA SER A 193 6.57 -9.87 21.13
C SER A 193 5.64 -10.63 20.17
N LEU A 194 4.33 -10.34 20.21
CA LEU A 194 3.36 -10.92 19.27
C LEU A 194 3.54 -10.36 17.87
N PHE A 195 3.86 -9.07 17.78
CA PHE A 195 3.99 -8.35 16.51
C PHE A 195 5.25 -8.73 15.73
N LYS A 196 6.36 -9.05 16.40
CA LYS A 196 7.66 -9.35 15.75
C LYS A 196 7.80 -10.77 15.19
N GLN A 197 6.81 -11.62 15.37
CA GLN A 197 6.82 -12.94 14.74
C GLN A 197 6.79 -12.80 13.21
N PRO A 198 7.56 -13.62 12.47
CA PRO A 198 7.51 -13.63 11.01
C PRO A 198 6.08 -13.95 10.53
N ILE A 199 5.74 -13.39 9.38
CA ILE A 199 4.49 -13.64 8.65
C ILE A 199 4.64 -14.96 7.89
#